data_AF-A0A1V4S5G3-F1
#
_entry.id   AF-A0A1V4S5G3-F1
#
_cell.length_a   1.000
_cell.length_b   1.000
_cell.length_c   1.000
_cell.angle_alpha   90.00
_cell.angle_beta   90.00
_cell.angle_gamma   90.00
#
_symmetry.space_group_name_H-M   'P 1'
#
loop_
_entity.id
_entity.type
_entity.pdbx_description
1 polymer ?
#
loop_
_entity_poly.entity_id
_entity_poly.type
_entity_poly.pdbx_seq_one_letter_code
_entity_poly.pdbx_strand_id
1 'polypeptide(L)'
;MISTVNFFKNSHFFYLPGKFVYSILAGVIGTILIFLFLNTFLHVFEAVRFIPWIIAFNTAITGYSLLDKTRDQLKHKHISSMSAGMLNVIITTAVFTSLFIYLIGESLFSPWDLVLFLAIGIVCSELGALLAIRYFKLKK
;
A
#
# COMPACT_ATOMS: atom_id res chain seq x y z
N MET A 1 42.82 -6.35 7.16
CA MET A 1 41.89 -6.81 8.22
C MET A 1 41.04 -5.63 8.68
N ILE A 2 40.17 -5.14 7.80
CA ILE A 2 39.34 -3.94 7.98
C ILE A 2 37.93 -4.30 7.51
N SER A 3 36.94 -4.06 8.37
CA SER A 3 35.53 -3.77 8.04
C SER A 3 34.57 -4.87 7.55
N THR A 4 34.52 -6.04 8.17
CA THR A 4 33.30 -6.90 8.08
C THR A 4 32.30 -6.62 9.21
N VAL A 5 32.77 -6.19 10.39
CA VAL A 5 31.89 -5.94 11.55
C VAL A 5 31.05 -4.66 11.40
N ASN A 6 31.55 -3.65 10.66
CA ASN A 6 30.79 -2.42 10.40
C ASN A 6 29.74 -2.56 9.28
N PHE A 7 29.85 -3.56 8.41
CA PHE A 7 28.85 -3.81 7.37
C PHE A 7 27.55 -4.39 7.98
N PHE A 8 27.68 -5.25 9.00
CA PHE A 8 26.53 -5.78 9.72
C PHE A 8 25.85 -4.75 10.63
N LYS A 9 26.58 -3.77 11.16
CA LYS A 9 25.99 -2.68 11.96
C LYS A 9 25.18 -1.69 11.12
N ASN A 10 25.51 -1.54 9.84
CA ASN A 10 24.80 -0.67 8.88
C ASN A 10 23.53 -1.30 8.27
N SER A 11 23.34 -2.62 8.46
CA SER A 11 22.16 -3.35 7.99
C SER A 11 20.86 -2.96 8.70
N HIS A 12 20.96 -2.42 9.93
CA HIS A 12 19.80 -2.00 10.72
C HIS A 12 19.13 -0.71 10.19
N PHE A 13 19.89 0.16 9.51
CA PHE A 13 19.37 1.41 8.95
C PHE A 13 18.65 1.20 7.61
N PHE A 14 19.16 0.30 6.76
CA PHE A 14 18.46 -0.11 5.52
C PHE A 14 17.23 -1.00 5.78
N TYR A 15 17.11 -1.56 6.98
CA TYR A 15 15.99 -2.42 7.35
C TYR A 15 14.64 -1.68 7.43
N LEU A 16 14.67 -0.41 7.85
CA LEU A 16 13.47 0.45 7.95
C LEU A 16 12.87 0.82 6.58
N PRO A 17 13.62 1.42 5.63
CA PRO A 17 13.08 1.71 4.31
C PRO A 17 12.72 0.43 3.55
N GLY A 18 13.44 -0.68 3.74
CA GLY A 18 13.08 -1.97 3.15
C GLY A 18 11.71 -2.47 3.61
N LYS A 19 11.39 -2.36 4.91
CA LYS A 19 10.05 -2.69 5.45
C LYS A 19 8.95 -1.78 4.91
N PHE A 20 9.27 -0.50 4.74
CA PHE A 20 8.36 0.49 4.17
C PHE A 20 8.01 0.13 2.72
N VAL A 21 9.03 -0.04 1.89
CA VAL A 21 8.89 -0.42 0.48
C VAL A 21 8.16 -1.76 0.34
N TYR A 22 8.52 -2.77 1.15
CA TYR A 22 7.84 -4.05 1.14
C TYR A 22 6.33 -3.91 1.40
N SER A 23 5.94 -3.10 2.38
CA SER A 23 4.52 -2.97 2.77
C SER A 23 3.69 -2.28 1.69
N ILE A 24 4.31 -1.33 0.97
CA ILE A 24 3.69 -0.69 -0.20
C ILE A 24 3.57 -1.69 -1.35
N LEU A 25 4.67 -2.37 -1.71
CA LEU A 25 4.68 -3.35 -2.79
C LEU A 25 3.68 -4.47 -2.55
N ALA A 26 3.58 -4.98 -1.32
CA ALA A 26 2.59 -5.99 -0.96
C ALA A 26 1.15 -5.50 -1.19
N GLY A 27 0.85 -4.23 -0.88
CA GLY A 27 -0.47 -3.64 -1.14
C GLY A 27 -0.76 -3.43 -2.62
N VAL A 28 0.22 -2.98 -3.40
CA VAL A 28 0.09 -2.83 -4.87
C VAL A 28 -0.14 -4.19 -5.52
N ILE A 29 0.69 -5.18 -5.20
CA ILE A 29 0.57 -6.56 -5.71
C ILE A 29 -0.76 -7.17 -5.28
N GLY A 30 -1.18 -6.98 -4.03
CA GLY A 30 -2.47 -7.45 -3.54
C GLY A 30 -3.64 -6.85 -4.32
N THR A 31 -3.57 -5.56 -4.65
CA THR A 31 -4.61 -4.90 -5.46
C THR A 31 -4.67 -5.49 -6.86
N ILE A 32 -3.52 -5.67 -7.52
CA ILE A 32 -3.44 -6.28 -8.86
C ILE A 32 -3.98 -7.71 -8.84
N LEU A 33 -3.58 -8.51 -7.86
CA LEU A 33 -3.98 -9.90 -7.73
C LEU A 33 -5.50 -10.04 -7.54
N ILE A 34 -6.09 -9.24 -6.64
CA ILE A 34 -7.55 -9.25 -6.43
C ILE A 34 -8.28 -8.79 -7.70
N PHE A 35 -7.78 -7.77 -8.39
CA PHE A 35 -8.40 -7.33 -9.64
C PHE A 35 -8.35 -8.42 -10.71
N LEU A 36 -7.20 -9.06 -10.93
CA LEU A 36 -7.07 -10.16 -11.89
C LEU A 36 -7.97 -11.35 -11.52
N PHE A 37 -8.06 -11.66 -10.23
CA PHE A 37 -8.97 -12.68 -9.73
C PHE A 37 -10.43 -12.35 -10.06
N LEU A 38 -10.88 -11.12 -9.82
CA LEU A 38 -12.25 -10.69 -10.15
C LEU A 38 -12.55 -10.79 -11.65
N ASN A 39 -11.58 -10.49 -12.51
CA ASN A 39 -11.73 -10.61 -13.97
C ASN A 39 -11.88 -12.06 -14.46
N THR A 40 -11.60 -13.05 -13.62
CA THR A 40 -11.88 -14.46 -13.96
C THR A 40 -13.38 -14.76 -13.93
N PHE A 41 -14.16 -14.00 -13.15
CA PHE A 41 -15.60 -14.22 -12.95
C PHE A 41 -16.46 -13.11 -13.54
N LEU A 42 -15.95 -11.88 -13.60
CA LEU A 42 -16.67 -10.70 -14.00
C LEU A 42 -16.09 -10.10 -15.28
N HIS A 43 -16.93 -9.42 -16.05
CA HIS A 43 -16.45 -8.61 -17.15
C HIS A 43 -15.59 -7.45 -16.61
N VAL A 44 -14.60 -7.02 -17.40
CA VAL A 44 -13.61 -6.03 -16.98
C VAL A 44 -14.25 -4.76 -16.43
N PHE A 45 -15.25 -4.21 -17.12
CA PHE A 45 -15.98 -3.01 -16.67
C PHE A 45 -16.73 -3.20 -15.34
N GLU A 46 -17.17 -4.41 -15.01
CA GLU A 46 -17.79 -4.69 -13.72
C GLU A 46 -16.73 -4.80 -12.61
N ALA A 47 -15.59 -5.44 -12.89
CA ALA A 47 -14.47 -5.54 -11.97
C ALA A 47 -13.92 -4.16 -11.58
N VAL A 48 -13.94 -3.20 -12.50
CA VAL A 48 -13.51 -1.81 -12.27
C VAL A 48 -14.32 -1.12 -11.16
N ARG A 49 -15.61 -1.44 -11.03
CA ARG A 49 -16.47 -0.86 -9.99
C ARG A 49 -16.03 -1.25 -8.57
N PHE A 50 -15.25 -2.33 -8.45
CA PHE A 50 -14.70 -2.78 -7.18
C PHE A 50 -13.35 -2.14 -6.83
N ILE A 51 -12.68 -1.45 -7.77
CA ILE A 51 -11.37 -0.84 -7.54
C ILE A 51 -11.31 0.06 -6.30
N PRO A 52 -12.27 0.97 -6.02
CA PRO A 52 -12.24 1.77 -4.80
C PRO A 52 -12.21 0.91 -3.54
N TRP A 53 -12.95 -0.21 -3.52
CA TRP A 53 -12.99 -1.15 -2.39
C TRP A 53 -11.70 -1.94 -2.24
N ILE A 54 -11.12 -2.39 -3.37
CA ILE A 54 -9.85 -3.12 -3.37
C ILE A 54 -8.72 -2.20 -2.87
N ILE A 55 -8.70 -0.94 -3.32
CA ILE A 55 -7.77 0.09 -2.86
C ILE A 55 -7.95 0.35 -1.36
N ALA A 56 -9.19 0.56 -0.90
CA ALA A 56 -9.49 0.76 0.53
C ALA A 56 -8.92 -0.37 1.39
N PHE A 57 -9.18 -1.61 0.99
CA PHE A 57 -8.73 -2.79 1.72
C PHE A 57 -7.21 -2.93 1.71
N ASN A 58 -6.57 -2.82 0.55
CA ASN A 58 -5.12 -2.97 0.43
C ASN A 58 -4.36 -1.85 1.13
N THR A 59 -4.84 -0.62 1.07
CA THR A 59 -4.22 0.52 1.78
C THR A 59 -4.36 0.40 3.29
N ALA A 60 -5.48 -0.12 3.80
CA ALA A 60 -5.65 -0.46 5.21
C ALA A 60 -4.65 -1.54 5.66
N ILE A 61 -4.51 -2.62 4.88
CA ILE A 61 -3.51 -3.67 5.16
C ILE A 61 -2.09 -3.10 5.10
N THR A 62 -1.77 -2.26 4.12
CA THR A 62 -0.46 -1.60 4.03
C THR A 62 -0.18 -0.77 5.27
N GLY A 63 -1.13 0.05 5.72
CA GLY A 63 -0.97 0.87 6.93
C GLY A 63 -0.76 0.03 8.19
N TYR A 64 -1.54 -1.04 8.34
CA TYR A 64 -1.38 -2.01 9.42
C TYR A 64 -0.01 -2.69 9.37
N SER A 65 0.36 -3.27 8.23
CA SER A 65 1.60 -4.03 8.05
C SER A 65 2.84 -3.15 8.24
N LEU A 66 2.75 -1.89 7.83
CA LEU A 66 3.80 -0.92 8.04
C LEU A 66 4.11 -0.75 9.52
N LEU A 67 3.07 -0.47 10.32
CA LEU A 67 3.25 -0.28 11.76
C LEU A 67 3.57 -1.57 12.51
N ASP A 68 3.10 -2.72 12.04
CA ASP A 68 3.48 -4.03 12.59
C ASP A 68 4.97 -4.30 12.40
N LYS A 69 5.50 -4.02 11.22
CA LYS A 69 6.92 -4.24 10.90
C LYS A 69 7.83 -3.20 11.53
N THR A 70 7.37 -1.96 11.68
CA THR A 70 8.19 -0.84 12.20
C THR A 70 7.98 -0.55 13.68
N ARG A 71 6.93 -1.11 14.29
CA ARG A 71 6.57 -1.14 15.72
C ARG A 71 6.87 0.15 16.48
N ASP A 72 8.06 0.29 17.07
CA ASP A 72 8.49 1.42 17.91
C ASP A 72 9.62 2.25 17.31
N GLN A 73 10.07 1.92 16.11
CA GLN A 73 11.15 2.66 15.43
C GLN A 73 10.67 3.95 14.75
N LEU A 74 9.35 4.12 14.59
CA LEU A 74 8.77 5.32 13.99
C LEU A 74 8.28 6.30 15.05
N LYS A 75 8.86 7.51 15.04
CA LYS A 75 8.46 8.65 15.88
C LYS A 75 7.09 9.21 15.50
N HIS A 76 6.74 9.17 14.20
CA HIS A 76 5.48 9.70 13.64
C HIS A 76 4.68 8.61 12.92
N LYS A 77 4.06 7.71 13.70
CA LYS A 77 3.34 6.52 13.19
C LYS A 77 2.20 6.86 12.21
N HIS A 78 1.41 7.89 12.50
CA HIS A 78 0.29 8.32 11.65
C HIS A 78 0.74 8.88 10.29
N ILE A 79 1.68 9.84 10.29
CA ILE A 79 2.19 10.47 9.06
C ILE A 79 2.84 9.43 8.15
N SER A 80 3.60 8.50 8.73
CA SER A 80 4.24 7.42 7.98
C SER A 80 3.23 6.45 7.37
N SER A 81 2.08 6.24 7.99
CA SER A 81 1.02 5.41 7.41
C SER A 81 0.31 6.14 6.28
N MET A 82 -0.07 7.40 6.50
CA MET A 82 -0.72 8.23 5.47
C MET A 82 0.13 8.32 4.20
N SER A 83 1.44 8.53 4.33
CA SER A 83 2.34 8.57 3.18
C SER A 83 2.44 7.22 2.46
N ALA A 84 2.43 6.11 3.20
CA ALA A 84 2.42 4.77 2.62
C ALA A 84 1.12 4.47 1.86
N GLY A 85 -0.03 4.88 2.42
CA GLY A 85 -1.33 4.80 1.75
C GLY A 85 -1.36 5.62 0.46
N MET A 86 -0.90 6.87 0.52
CA MET A 86 -0.79 7.76 -0.63
C MET A 86 0.09 7.18 -1.74
N LEU A 87 1.30 6.72 -1.40
CA LEU A 87 2.22 6.11 -2.37
C LEU A 87 1.64 4.83 -2.98
N ASN A 88 0.97 4.00 -2.17
CA ASN A 88 0.30 2.80 -2.66
C ASN A 88 -0.78 3.16 -3.70
N VAL A 89 -1.63 4.16 -3.43
CA VAL A 89 -2.65 4.60 -4.40
C VAL A 89 -2.01 5.12 -5.68
N ILE A 90 -0.98 5.97 -5.60
CA ILE A 90 -0.31 6.54 -6.77
C ILE A 90 0.31 5.43 -7.63
N ILE A 91 1.02 4.49 -7.02
CA ILE A 91 1.66 3.38 -7.75
C ILE A 91 0.59 2.47 -8.37
N THR A 92 -0.41 2.08 -7.59
CA THR A 92 -1.51 1.22 -8.03
C THR A 92 -2.25 1.82 -9.23
N THR A 93 -2.63 3.10 -9.13
CA THR A 93 -3.35 3.79 -10.22
C THR A 93 -2.49 3.98 -11.46
N ALA A 94 -1.19 4.28 -11.31
CA ALA A 94 -0.25 4.33 -12.42
C ALA A 94 -0.10 2.97 -13.12
N VAL A 95 -0.01 1.88 -12.36
CA VAL A 95 0.08 0.51 -12.91
C VAL A 95 -1.19 0.15 -13.67
N PHE A 96 -2.38 0.37 -13.08
CA PHE A 96 -3.64 0.09 -13.76
C PHE A 96 -3.82 0.94 -15.01
N THR A 97 -3.54 2.24 -14.93
CA THR A 97 -3.65 3.13 -16.11
C THR A 97 -2.73 2.66 -17.23
N SER A 98 -1.48 2.32 -16.92
CA SER A 98 -0.53 1.80 -17.92
C SER A 98 -1.00 0.47 -18.53
N LEU A 99 -1.52 -0.44 -17.70
CA LEU A 99 -2.01 -1.74 -18.12
C LEU A 99 -3.25 -1.62 -19.02
N PHE A 100 -4.16 -0.70 -18.70
CA PHE A 100 -5.38 -0.47 -19.49
C PHE A 100 -5.14 0.26 -20.80
N ILE A 101 -4.24 1.26 -20.81
CA ILE A 101 -3.81 1.90 -22.06
C ILE A 101 -3.17 0.85 -22.99
N TYR A 102 -2.39 -0.08 -22.45
CA TYR A 102 -1.77 -1.14 -23.24
C TYR A 102 -2.79 -2.15 -23.80
N LEU A 103 -3.81 -2.53 -23.03
CA LEU A 103 -4.77 -3.57 -23.43
C LEU A 103 -5.97 -3.04 -24.25
N ILE A 104 -6.48 -1.85 -23.90
CA ILE A 104 -7.74 -1.30 -24.44
C ILE A 104 -7.50 -0.02 -25.25
N GLY A 105 -6.35 0.65 -25.06
CA GLY A 105 -6.03 1.91 -25.74
C GLY A 105 -6.65 3.15 -25.09
N GLU A 106 -7.37 3.00 -23.97
CA GLU A 106 -8.05 4.08 -23.27
C GLU A 106 -7.62 4.19 -21.80
N SER A 107 -7.69 5.40 -21.24
CA SER A 107 -7.48 5.62 -19.81
C SER A 107 -8.74 5.25 -19.04
N LEU A 108 -8.58 4.37 -18.06
CA LEU A 108 -9.72 3.84 -17.31
C LEU A 108 -10.22 4.78 -16.20
N PHE A 109 -9.40 5.72 -15.75
CA PHE A 109 -9.72 6.61 -14.64
C PHE A 109 -9.69 8.06 -15.05
N SER A 110 -10.65 8.82 -14.53
CA SER A 110 -10.68 10.28 -14.59
C SER A 110 -9.75 10.87 -13.51
N PRO A 111 -9.22 12.09 -13.69
CA PRO A 111 -8.52 12.81 -12.62
C PRO A 111 -9.34 12.93 -11.32
N TRP A 112 -10.67 12.95 -11.41
CA TRP A 112 -11.54 12.95 -10.23
C TRP A 112 -11.53 11.63 -9.46
N ASP A 113 -11.40 10.50 -10.16
CA ASP A 113 -11.31 9.18 -9.54
C ASP A 113 -9.99 9.04 -8.76
N LEU A 114 -8.90 9.62 -9.26
CA LEU A 114 -7.62 9.70 -8.56
C LEU A 114 -7.74 10.43 -7.21
N VAL A 115 -8.45 11.55 -7.18
CA VAL A 115 -8.69 12.31 -5.94
C VAL A 115 -9.50 11.46 -4.95
N LEU A 116 -10.54 10.77 -5.43
CA LEU A 116 -11.34 9.87 -4.59
C LEU A 116 -10.50 8.71 -4.05
N PHE A 117 -9.70 8.05 -4.89
CA PHE A 117 -8.83 6.95 -4.47
C PHE A 117 -7.76 7.41 -3.48
N LEU A 118 -7.22 8.62 -3.64
CA LEU A 118 -6.29 9.20 -2.69
C LEU A 118 -6.94 9.43 -1.33
N ALA A 119 -8.14 10.03 -1.32
CA ALA A 119 -8.89 10.24 -0.09
C ALA A 119 -9.18 8.91 0.63
N ILE A 120 -9.68 7.91 -0.12
CA ILE A 120 -9.95 6.56 0.39
C ILE A 120 -8.65 5.93 0.93
N GLY A 121 -7.56 5.98 0.17
CA GLY A 121 -6.31 5.32 0.54
C GLY A 121 -5.65 5.93 1.76
N ILE A 122 -5.68 7.25 1.92
CA ILE A 122 -5.15 7.94 3.10
C ILE A 122 -5.97 7.55 4.33
N VAL A 123 -7.30 7.68 4.26
CA VAL A 123 -8.20 7.39 5.38
C VAL A 123 -8.12 5.91 5.78
N CYS A 124 -8.22 5.00 4.82
CA CYS A 124 -8.16 3.56 5.11
C CYS A 124 -6.79 3.13 5.63
N SER A 125 -5.69 3.69 5.10
CA SER A 125 -4.35 3.42 5.64
C SER A 125 -4.22 3.89 7.09
N GLU A 126 -4.73 5.07 7.42
CA GLU A 126 -4.76 5.56 8.80
C GLU A 126 -5.59 4.65 9.71
N LEU A 127 -6.77 4.19 9.26
CA LEU A 127 -7.59 3.24 10.01
C LEU A 127 -6.86 1.93 10.27
N GLY A 128 -6.15 1.40 9.28
CA GLY A 128 -5.30 0.21 9.41
C GLY A 128 -4.16 0.41 10.41
N ALA A 129 -3.52 1.57 10.39
CA ALA A 129 -2.52 1.96 11.38
C ALA A 129 -3.11 2.06 12.80
N LEU A 130 -4.30 2.65 12.94
CA LEU A 130 -4.98 2.78 14.22
C LEU A 130 -5.35 1.41 14.82
N LEU A 131 -5.78 0.48 13.97
CA LEU A 131 -5.98 -0.93 14.33
C LEU A 131 -4.69 -1.57 14.85
N ALA A 132 -3.56 -1.38 14.17
CA ALA A 132 -2.26 -1.90 14.61
C ALA A 132 -1.86 -1.34 15.98
N ILE A 133 -2.00 -0.04 16.19
CA ILE A 133 -1.67 0.63 17.47
C ILE A 133 -2.52 0.05 18.62
N ARG A 134 -3.83 -0.10 18.40
CA ARG A 134 -4.73 -0.69 19.42
C ARG A 134 -4.38 -2.14 19.70
N TYR A 135 -4.09 -2.92 18.66
CA TYR A 135 -3.69 -4.33 18.79
C TYR A 135 -2.40 -4.47 19.62
N PHE A 136 -1.40 -3.62 19.41
CA PHE A 136 -0.17 -3.65 20.21
C PHE A 136 -0.38 -3.27 21.67
N LYS A 137 -1.39 -2.44 21.98
CA LYS A 137 -1.73 -2.08 23.35
C LYS A 137 -2.41 -3.22 24.11
N LEU A 138 -3.17 -4.07 23.41
CA LEU A 138 -3.86 -5.23 24.01
C LEU A 138 -2.96 -6.44 24.24
N LYS A 139 -1.89 -6.58 23.45
CA LYS A 139 -0.94 -7.68 23.55
C LYS A 139 0.24 -7.39 24.49
N LYS A 140 0.15 -6.31 25.27
CA LYS A 140 1.15 -5.85 26.23
C LYS A 140 0.66 -6.16 27.63
#